data_AF-A0A2D4NGY7-F1
#
_entry.id   AF-A0A2D4NGY7-F1
#
_cell.length_a   1.000
_cell.length_b   1.000
_cell.length_c   1.000
_cell.angle_alpha   90.00
_cell.angle_beta   90.00
_cell.angle_gamma   90.00
#
_symmetry.space_group_name_H-M   'P 1'
#
loop_
_entity.id
_entity.type
_entity.pdbx_description
1 polymer ?
#
loop_
_entity_poly.entity_id
_entity_poly.type
_entity_poly.pdbx_seq_one_letter_code
_entity_poly.pdbx_strand_id
1 'polypeptide(L)'
;MCFHPWTDLTLPLMSLAEIRRVIDKWAEIAVELGASYTWVQIFENKGAMMGCSNSHPHCQIWASNFLPNEASLEDQSQRKYHRDNSVPMLLEYARLEAERKERVVVENADWLVVVPYWAVWPFQTLLLPRRHVCRLEELRESERDSLASIMKRLLTRYDNL
;
A
#
# COMPACT_ATOMS: atom_id res chain seq x y z
N MET A 1 -1.87 -10.69 -11.35
CA MET A 1 -2.76 -11.45 -10.46
C MET A 1 -4.15 -10.84 -10.53
N CYS A 2 -5.15 -11.60 -10.99
CA CYS A 2 -6.54 -11.12 -11.01
C CYS A 2 -7.10 -11.11 -9.59
N PHE A 3 -7.86 -10.07 -9.23
CA PHE A 3 -8.44 -9.92 -7.89
C PHE A 3 -9.75 -10.69 -7.70
N HIS A 4 -10.52 -10.82 -8.77
CA HIS A 4 -11.86 -11.41 -8.75
C HIS A 4 -12.13 -12.10 -10.09
N PRO A 5 -12.99 -13.14 -10.19
CA PRO A 5 -13.38 -13.74 -11.47
C PRO A 5 -14.26 -12.82 -12.34
N TRP A 6 -14.95 -11.85 -11.75
CA TRP A 6 -15.82 -10.91 -12.49
C TRP A 6 -15.03 -9.70 -13.01
N THR A 7 -15.23 -9.38 -14.29
CA THR A 7 -14.51 -8.32 -15.02
C THR A 7 -14.97 -6.91 -14.66
N ASP A 8 -16.18 -6.77 -14.15
CA ASP A 8 -16.88 -5.51 -13.87
C ASP A 8 -16.77 -5.06 -12.40
N LEU A 9 -16.16 -5.89 -11.55
CA LEU A 9 -15.97 -5.59 -10.13
C LEU A 9 -14.61 -4.89 -9.92
N THR A 10 -14.60 -3.79 -9.17
CA THR A 10 -13.37 -3.12 -8.74
C THR A 10 -13.20 -3.21 -7.23
N LEU A 11 -11.98 -3.01 -6.72
CA LEU A 11 -11.68 -3.05 -5.28
C LEU A 11 -12.69 -2.30 -4.38
N PRO A 12 -13.14 -1.05 -4.68
CA PRO A 12 -14.13 -0.38 -3.83
C PRO A 12 -15.50 -1.08 -3.81
N LEU A 13 -15.85 -1.86 -4.82
CA LEU A 13 -17.11 -2.61 -4.91
C LEU A 13 -17.03 -4.02 -4.30
N MET A 14 -15.83 -4.60 -4.20
CA MET A 14 -15.59 -5.90 -3.55
C MET A 14 -15.96 -5.88 -2.06
N SER A 15 -16.46 -7.00 -1.55
CA SER A 15 -16.66 -7.21 -0.11
C SER A 15 -15.32 -7.20 0.64
N LEU A 16 -15.37 -6.93 1.96
CA LEU A 16 -14.16 -6.92 2.78
C LEU A 16 -13.42 -8.27 2.75
N ALA A 17 -14.16 -9.38 2.73
CA ALA A 17 -13.58 -10.72 2.65
C ALA A 17 -12.85 -10.96 1.31
N GLU A 18 -13.36 -10.42 0.20
CA GLU A 18 -12.71 -10.52 -1.10
C GLU A 18 -11.42 -9.69 -1.16
N ILE A 19 -11.44 -8.46 -0.64
CA ILE A 19 -10.24 -7.62 -0.55
C ILE A 19 -9.21 -8.26 0.39
N ARG A 20 -9.65 -8.85 1.50
CA ARG A 20 -8.78 -9.59 2.41
C ARG A 20 -8.04 -10.74 1.71
N ARG A 21 -8.73 -11.51 0.86
CA ARG A 21 -8.09 -12.58 0.05
C ARG A 21 -7.04 -12.03 -0.92
N VAL A 22 -7.26 -10.84 -1.50
CA VAL A 22 -6.26 -10.17 -2.35
C VAL A 22 -5.01 -9.84 -1.53
N ILE A 23 -5.18 -9.28 -0.33
CA ILE A 23 -4.08 -8.95 0.59
C ILE A 23 -3.31 -10.21 1.02
N ASP A 24 -4.02 -11.29 1.35
CA ASP A 24 -3.38 -12.56 1.69
C ASP A 24 -2.55 -13.11 0.52
N LYS A 25 -3.07 -13.01 -0.70
CA LYS A 25 -2.33 -13.45 -1.89
C LYS A 25 -1.12 -12.57 -2.18
N TRP A 26 -1.20 -11.27 -1.93
CA TRP A 26 -0.03 -10.39 -1.97
C TRP A 26 1.04 -10.82 -0.97
N ALA A 27 0.66 -11.12 0.28
CA ALA A 27 1.61 -11.60 1.29
C ALA A 27 2.27 -12.92 0.86
N GLU A 28 1.48 -13.87 0.35
CA GLU A 28 1.97 -15.17 -0.11
C GLU A 28 2.99 -15.02 -1.26
N ILE A 29 2.64 -14.24 -2.29
CA ILE A 29 3.52 -14.01 -3.45
C ILE A 29 4.80 -13.26 -3.04
N ALA A 30 4.70 -12.31 -2.09
CA ALA A 30 5.86 -11.60 -1.58
C ALA A 30 6.85 -12.54 -0.88
N VAL A 31 6.35 -13.50 -0.09
CA VAL A 31 7.20 -14.53 0.55
C VAL A 31 7.80 -15.47 -0.48
N GLU A 32 6.99 -15.96 -1.42
CA GLU A 32 7.44 -16.89 -2.45
C GLU A 32 8.56 -16.31 -3.31
N LEU A 33 8.35 -15.12 -3.86
CA LEU A 33 9.32 -14.46 -4.73
C LEU A 33 10.48 -13.87 -3.92
N GLY A 34 10.24 -13.39 -2.70
CA GLY A 34 11.27 -12.86 -1.81
C GLY A 34 12.31 -13.88 -1.37
N ALA A 35 12.03 -15.19 -1.52
CA ALA A 35 13.03 -16.24 -1.31
C ALA A 35 14.10 -16.30 -2.42
N SER A 36 13.80 -15.80 -3.62
CA SER A 36 14.70 -15.89 -4.80
C SER A 36 15.17 -14.54 -5.32
N TYR A 37 14.41 -13.46 -5.06
CA TYR A 37 14.65 -12.13 -5.62
C TYR A 37 14.91 -11.10 -4.53
N THR A 38 15.78 -10.14 -4.83
CA THR A 38 16.14 -9.04 -3.91
C THR A 38 14.99 -8.07 -3.68
N TRP A 39 14.15 -7.84 -4.71
CA TRP A 39 13.01 -6.93 -4.63
C TRP A 39 11.78 -7.54 -5.29
N VAL A 40 10.63 -7.39 -4.62
CA VAL A 40 9.31 -7.79 -5.12
C VAL A 40 8.41 -6.56 -5.12
N GLN A 41 8.09 -6.04 -6.30
CA GLN A 41 7.23 -4.89 -6.49
C GLN A 41 5.82 -5.35 -6.83
N ILE A 42 4.87 -5.13 -5.91
CA ILE A 42 3.43 -5.29 -6.16
C ILE A 42 2.88 -3.91 -6.53
N PHE A 43 2.15 -3.81 -7.64
CA PHE A 43 1.53 -2.55 -8.07
C PHE A 43 0.30 -2.81 -8.95
N GLU A 44 -0.60 -1.83 -8.99
CA GLU A 44 -1.83 -1.85 -9.79
C GLU A 44 -1.87 -0.61 -10.68
N ASN A 45 -2.15 -0.80 -11.98
CA ASN A 45 -2.51 0.28 -12.90
C ASN A 45 -4.01 0.18 -13.18
N LYS A 46 -4.81 1.12 -12.65
CA LYS A 46 -6.27 1.16 -12.85
C LYS A 46 -6.65 2.24 -13.87
N GLY A 47 -7.42 1.84 -14.89
CA GLY A 47 -8.03 2.74 -15.86
C GLY A 47 -7.16 3.05 -17.09
N ALA A 48 -7.82 3.34 -18.22
CA ALA A 48 -7.16 3.58 -19.50
C ALA A 48 -6.21 4.79 -19.47
N MET A 49 -6.53 5.83 -18.70
CA MET A 49 -5.65 6.99 -18.51
C MET A 49 -4.30 6.63 -17.88
N MET A 50 -4.24 5.53 -17.12
CA MET A 50 -3.01 5.00 -16.50
C MET A 50 -2.33 3.93 -17.38
N GLY A 51 -2.73 3.82 -18.65
CA GLY A 51 -2.17 2.84 -19.59
C GLY A 51 -2.69 1.41 -19.42
N CYS A 52 -3.77 1.19 -18.65
CA CYS A 52 -4.36 -0.12 -18.48
C CYS A 52 -5.28 -0.48 -19.66
N SER A 53 -4.89 -1.48 -20.44
CA SER A 53 -5.64 -1.93 -21.63
C SER A 53 -6.67 -3.03 -21.35
N ASN A 54 -6.60 -3.70 -20.19
CA ASN A 54 -7.53 -4.74 -19.78
C ASN A 54 -8.35 -4.28 -18.58
N SER A 55 -9.68 -4.24 -18.73
CA SER A 55 -10.60 -3.75 -17.70
C SER A 55 -10.75 -4.69 -16.50
N HIS A 56 -10.30 -5.94 -16.61
CA HIS A 56 -10.41 -6.92 -15.53
C HIS A 56 -9.62 -6.45 -14.29
N PRO A 57 -10.15 -6.54 -13.06
CA PRO A 57 -9.44 -6.11 -11.86
C PRO A 57 -8.20 -6.97 -11.59
N HIS A 58 -7.01 -6.37 -11.66
CA HIS A 58 -5.75 -7.09 -11.48
C HIS A 58 -4.62 -6.18 -11.00
N CYS A 59 -3.64 -6.78 -10.31
CA CYS A 59 -2.33 -6.17 -10.10
C CYS A 59 -1.27 -6.87 -10.95
N GLN A 60 -0.10 -6.26 -11.01
CA GLN A 60 1.13 -6.84 -11.52
C GLN A 60 2.11 -7.03 -10.36
N ILE A 61 2.97 -8.04 -10.50
CA ILE A 61 4.07 -8.30 -9.56
C ILE A 61 5.33 -8.46 -10.38
N TRP A 62 6.32 -7.61 -10.14
CA TRP A 62 7.64 -7.69 -10.76
C TRP A 62 8.68 -8.05 -9.70
N ALA A 63 9.50 -9.05 -9.98
CA ALA A 63 10.58 -9.46 -9.09
C ALA A 63 11.94 -9.27 -9.78
N SER A 64 12.91 -8.73 -9.04
CA SER A 64 14.24 -8.40 -9.57
C SER A 64 15.36 -8.81 -8.63
N ASN A 65 16.49 -9.23 -9.20
CA ASN A 65 17.71 -9.56 -8.46
C ASN A 65 18.51 -8.32 -8.02
N PHE A 66 18.03 -7.13 -8.39
CA PHE A 66 18.58 -5.85 -8.00
C PHE A 66 17.51 -4.97 -7.35
N LEU A 67 17.93 -3.97 -6.60
CA LEU A 67 17.05 -2.97 -6.00
C LEU A 67 16.77 -1.86 -7.02
N PRO A 68 15.51 -1.60 -7.40
CA PRO A 68 15.17 -0.49 -8.30
C PRO A 68 15.53 0.88 -7.72
N ASN A 69 15.55 1.91 -8.58
CA ASN A 69 15.98 3.27 -8.19
C ASN A 69 15.21 3.83 -6.99
N GLU A 70 13.87 3.82 -7.03
CA GLU A 70 13.04 4.35 -5.95
C GLU A 70 13.28 3.58 -4.64
N ALA A 71 13.26 2.25 -4.69
CA ALA A 71 13.51 1.40 -3.54
C ALA A 71 14.90 1.64 -2.91
N SER A 72 15.91 1.89 -3.75
CA SER A 72 17.27 2.20 -3.30
C SER A 72 17.36 3.56 -2.60
N LEU A 73 16.70 4.58 -3.15
CA LEU A 73 16.63 5.91 -2.53
C LEU A 73 15.86 5.90 -1.22
N GLU A 74 14.74 5.16 -1.16
CA GLU A 74 13.94 5.00 0.05
C GLU A 74 14.71 4.26 1.15
N ASP A 75 15.39 3.14 0.84
CA ASP A 75 16.21 2.40 1.81
C ASP A 75 17.32 3.29 2.40
N GLN A 76 18.06 4.00 1.52
CA GLN A 76 19.13 4.89 1.95
C GLN A 76 18.62 6.02 2.86
N SER A 77 17.50 6.64 2.48
CA SER A 77 16.91 7.77 3.21
C SER A 77 16.37 7.33 4.58
N GLN A 78 15.66 6.19 4.63
CA GLN A 78 15.13 5.63 5.87
C GLN A 78 16.26 5.18 6.81
N ARG A 79 17.30 4.51 6.31
CA ARG A 79 18.47 4.13 7.11
C ARG A 79 19.21 5.34 7.68
N LYS A 80 19.42 6.37 6.86
CA LYS A 80 20.05 7.62 7.30
C LYS A 80 19.25 8.26 8.42
N TYR A 81 17.94 8.42 8.24
CA TYR A 81 17.08 9.03 9.25
C TYR A 81 17.05 8.20 10.54
N HIS A 82 16.93 6.88 10.45
CA HIS A 82 16.93 6.01 11.61
C HIS A 82 18.26 6.09 12.38
N ARG A 83 19.41 6.13 11.69
CA ARG A 83 20.71 6.31 12.34
C ARG A 83 20.78 7.65 13.10
N ASP A 84 20.23 8.70 12.51
CA ASP A 84 20.35 10.06 13.05
C ASP A 84 19.30 10.33 14.17
N ASN A 85 18.15 9.62 14.18
CA ASN A 85 17.02 9.89 15.09
C ASN A 85 16.58 8.71 15.97
N SER A 86 17.10 7.50 15.73
CA SER A 86 16.73 6.26 16.43
C SER A 86 15.24 5.87 16.34
N VAL A 87 14.51 6.40 15.36
CA VAL A 87 13.11 6.04 15.06
C VAL A 87 12.90 5.89 13.54
N PRO A 88 12.01 5.00 13.07
CA PRO A 88 11.70 4.90 11.64
C PRO A 88 11.03 6.18 11.12
N MET A 89 11.54 6.72 10.02
CA MET A 89 11.08 7.99 9.44
C MET A 89 9.56 8.02 9.21
N LEU A 90 9.02 7.00 8.55
CA LEU A 90 7.60 6.97 8.18
C LEU A 90 6.68 6.74 9.38
N LEU A 91 7.18 6.11 10.45
CA LEU A 91 6.41 5.91 11.68
C LEU A 91 6.28 7.22 12.45
N GLU A 92 7.37 7.98 12.57
CA GLU A 92 7.36 9.31 13.16
C GLU A 92 6.50 10.28 12.33
N TYR A 93 6.61 10.23 11.00
CA TYR A 93 5.75 10.99 10.10
C TYR A 93 4.25 10.67 10.29
N ALA A 94 3.90 9.38 10.34
CA ALA A 94 2.52 8.95 10.58
C ALA A 94 1.98 9.46 11.92
N ARG A 95 2.81 9.44 12.97
CA ARG A 95 2.46 10.00 14.30
C ARG A 95 2.15 11.50 14.20
N LEU A 96 3.04 12.27 13.57
CA LEU A 96 2.88 13.71 13.40
C LEU A 96 1.62 14.08 12.59
N GLU A 97 1.35 13.37 11.51
CA GLU A 97 0.13 13.59 10.72
C GLU A 97 -1.14 13.21 11.50
N ALA A 98 -1.10 12.12 12.27
CA ALA A 98 -2.20 11.72 13.12
C ALA A 98 -2.49 12.73 14.24
N GLU A 99 -1.48 13.45 14.73
CA GLU A 99 -1.65 14.53 15.73
C GLU A 99 -2.19 15.81 15.10
N ARG A 100 -1.67 16.21 13.94
CA ARG A 100 -2.08 17.46 13.27
C ARG A 100 -3.46 17.38 12.63
N LYS A 101 -3.85 16.20 12.11
CA LYS A 101 -5.13 15.93 11.43
C LYS A 101 -5.43 16.75 10.16
N GLU A 102 -4.52 17.62 9.72
CA GLU A 102 -4.73 18.51 8.56
C GLU A 102 -4.80 17.78 7.21
N ARG A 103 -3.98 16.75 7.03
CA ARG A 103 -3.84 16.00 5.76
C ARG A 103 -4.38 14.58 5.83
N VAL A 104 -5.08 14.23 6.91
CA VAL A 104 -5.65 12.89 7.11
C VAL A 104 -6.90 12.73 6.25
N VAL A 105 -6.89 11.72 5.38
CA VAL A 105 -8.02 11.38 4.50
C VAL A 105 -8.94 10.37 5.17
N VAL A 106 -8.36 9.30 5.70
CA VAL A 106 -9.08 8.24 6.41
C VAL A 106 -8.13 7.51 7.35
N GLU A 107 -8.64 7.09 8.49
CA GLU A 107 -7.88 6.30 9.47
C GLU A 107 -8.76 5.19 10.08
N ASN A 108 -8.10 4.17 10.62
CA ASN A 108 -8.71 3.17 11.50
C ASN A 108 -7.71 2.78 12.62
N ALA A 109 -7.97 1.69 13.33
CA ALA A 109 -7.16 1.24 14.45
C ALA A 109 -5.68 1.01 14.10
N ASP A 110 -5.40 0.46 12.92
CA ASP A 110 -4.06 0.00 12.54
C ASP A 110 -3.42 0.82 11.40
N TRP A 111 -4.21 1.63 10.69
CA TRP A 111 -3.78 2.29 9.46
C TRP A 111 -4.12 3.78 9.44
N LEU A 112 -3.32 4.53 8.69
CA LEU A 112 -3.49 5.95 8.43
C LEU A 112 -3.32 6.21 6.93
N VAL A 113 -4.26 6.94 6.33
CA VAL A 113 -4.14 7.48 4.97
C VAL A 113 -4.07 8.99 5.04
N VAL A 114 -3.04 9.53 4.41
CA VAL A 114 -2.81 10.98 4.31
C VAL A 114 -2.60 11.40 2.87
N VAL A 115 -2.84 12.67 2.56
CA VAL A 115 -2.16 13.34 1.45
C VAL A 115 -0.76 13.69 1.94
N PRO A 116 0.32 13.09 1.40
CA PRO A 116 1.65 13.34 1.93
C PRO A 116 2.02 14.82 1.80
N TYR A 117 2.76 15.37 2.76
CA TYR A 117 3.21 16.77 2.71
C TYR A 117 3.97 17.10 1.42
N TRP A 118 4.67 16.11 0.85
CA TRP A 118 5.43 16.18 -0.39
C TRP A 118 4.67 15.63 -1.61
N ALA A 119 3.34 15.59 -1.59
CA ALA A 119 2.53 15.12 -2.71
C ALA A 119 2.88 15.85 -4.02
N VAL A 120 3.04 15.09 -5.09
CA VAL A 120 3.29 15.60 -6.45
C VAL A 120 2.08 15.46 -7.36
N TRP A 121 1.18 14.51 -7.07
CA TRP A 121 -0.10 14.38 -7.79
C TRP A 121 -1.24 15.06 -7.00
N PRO A 122 -2.25 15.65 -7.69
CA PRO A 122 -3.31 16.43 -7.03
C PRO A 122 -4.02 15.71 -5.88
N PHE A 123 -4.24 14.41 -6.04
CA PHE A 123 -4.88 13.57 -5.04
C PHE A 123 -3.98 12.41 -4.64
N GLN A 124 -2.66 12.59 -4.63
CA GLN A 124 -1.74 11.55 -4.13
C GLN A 124 -2.09 11.22 -2.68
N THR A 125 -2.13 9.93 -2.34
CA THR A 125 -2.24 9.49 -0.96
C THR A 125 -1.12 8.53 -0.58
N LEU A 126 -0.84 8.47 0.71
CA LEU A 126 0.11 7.55 1.32
C LEU A 126 -0.63 6.79 2.44
N LEU A 127 -0.67 5.46 2.32
CA LEU A 127 -1.26 4.54 3.29
C LEU A 127 -0.14 3.91 4.13
N LEU A 128 -0.19 4.10 5.44
CA LEU A 128 0.87 3.68 6.38
C LEU A 128 0.28 2.86 7.53
N PRO A 129 0.99 1.80 8.00
CA PRO A 129 0.64 1.14 9.25
C PRO A 129 1.02 2.01 10.45
N ARG A 130 0.26 1.90 11.54
CA ARG A 130 0.54 2.58 12.81
C ARG A 130 1.51 1.81 13.70
N ARG A 131 1.67 0.51 13.45
CA ARG A 131 2.72 -0.32 14.04
C ARG A 131 3.94 -0.32 13.11
N HIS A 132 5.14 -0.42 13.68
CA HIS A 132 6.32 -0.69 12.87
C HIS A 132 6.22 -2.08 12.22
N VAL A 133 6.18 -2.09 10.89
CA VAL A 133 6.11 -3.28 10.03
C VAL A 133 7.04 -3.04 8.85
N CYS A 134 7.93 -3.98 8.57
CA CYS A 134 8.89 -3.86 7.47
C CYS A 134 8.34 -4.47 6.18
N ARG A 135 7.50 -5.50 6.27
CA ARG A 135 7.03 -6.27 5.13
C ARG A 135 5.57 -6.73 5.28
N LEU A 136 4.92 -7.04 4.16
CA LEU A 136 3.48 -7.34 4.14
C LEU A 136 3.16 -8.64 4.89
N GLU A 137 4.04 -9.63 4.85
CA GLU A 137 3.90 -10.90 5.57
C GLU A 137 3.96 -10.76 7.10
N GLU A 138 4.53 -9.67 7.61
CA GLU A 138 4.61 -9.37 9.05
C GLU A 138 3.31 -8.78 9.64
N LEU A 139 2.30 -8.53 8.79
CA LEU A 139 0.98 -8.07 9.21
C LEU A 139 0.24 -9.18 9.94
N ARG A 140 -0.32 -8.83 11.10
CA ARG A 140 -1.23 -9.69 11.87
C ARG A 140 -2.56 -9.84 11.13
N GLU A 141 -3.29 -10.91 11.42
CA GLU A 141 -4.63 -11.17 10.87
C GLU A 141 -5.56 -9.96 11.00
N SER A 142 -5.63 -9.36 12.20
CA SER A 142 -6.45 -8.17 12.46
C SER A 142 -6.02 -6.95 11.63
N GLU A 143 -4.71 -6.79 11.38
CA GLU A 143 -4.17 -5.69 10.59
C GLU A 143 -4.45 -5.89 9.09
N ARG A 144 -4.52 -7.14 8.61
CA ARG A 144 -4.95 -7.45 7.23
C ARG A 144 -6.44 -7.20 7.03
N ASP A 145 -7.27 -7.56 8.02
CA ASP A 145 -8.70 -7.26 8.00
C ASP A 145 -8.95 -5.74 8.01
N SER A 146 -8.23 -5.01 8.86
CA SER A 146 -8.35 -3.56 8.91
C SER A 146 -7.73 -2.87 7.69
N LEU A 147 -6.73 -3.47 7.05
CA LEU A 147 -6.20 -3.02 5.75
C LEU A 147 -7.26 -3.12 4.66
N ALA A 148 -7.96 -4.26 4.57
CA ALA A 148 -9.05 -4.44 3.61
C ALA A 148 -10.13 -3.36 3.80
N SER A 149 -10.49 -3.07 5.05
CA SER A 149 -11.46 -2.03 5.41
C SER A 149 -11.00 -0.62 4.99
N ILE A 150 -9.76 -0.23 5.30
CA ILE A 150 -9.30 1.12 4.96
C ILE A 150 -9.07 1.31 3.47
N MET A 151 -8.60 0.29 2.76
CA MET A 151 -8.47 0.31 1.30
C MET A 151 -9.84 0.50 0.63
N LYS A 152 -10.87 -0.25 1.05
CA LYS A 152 -12.23 -0.07 0.53
C LYS A 152 -12.72 1.37 0.75
N ARG A 153 -12.53 1.91 1.96
CA ARG A 153 -12.94 3.29 2.30
C ARG A 153 -12.19 4.34 1.48
N LEU A 154 -10.88 4.18 1.30
CA LEU A 154 -10.05 5.08 0.49
C LEU A 154 -10.50 5.06 -0.98
N LEU A 155 -10.58 3.89 -1.58
CA LEU A 155 -10.92 3.75 -2.99
C LEU A 155 -12.37 4.18 -3.29
N THR A 156 -13.29 3.98 -2.35
CA THR A 156 -14.67 4.50 -2.46
C THR A 156 -14.68 6.03 -2.43
N ARG A 157 -13.80 6.67 -1.64
CA ARG A 157 -13.67 8.13 -1.67
C ARG A 157 -13.13 8.62 -3.01
N TYR A 158 -12.12 7.94 -3.57
CA TYR A 158 -11.59 8.28 -4.89
C TYR A 158 -12.66 8.21 -5.99
N ASP A 159 -13.50 7.18 -5.97
CA ASP A 159 -14.58 7.03 -6.97
C ASP A 159 -15.71 8.07 -6.78
N ASN A 160 -15.76 8.76 -5.64
CA ASN A 160 -16.75 9.81 -5.31
C ASN A 160 -16.19 11.24 -5.41
N LEU A 161 -14.94 11.42 -5.89
CA LEU A 161 -14.34 12.74 -6.09
C LEU A 161 -14.87 13.44 -7.35
#